data_AF-A0A382YKW0-F1
#
_entry.id   AF-A0A382YKW0-F1
#
_cell.length_a   1.000
_cell.length_b   1.000
_cell.length_c   1.000
_cell.angle_alpha   90.00
_cell.angle_beta   90.00
_cell.angle_gamma   90.00
#
_symmetry.space_group_name_H-M   'P 1'
#
loop_
_entity.id
_entity.type
_entity.pdbx_description
1 polymer ?
#
loop_
_entity_poly.entity_id
_entity_poly.type
_entity_poly.pdbx_seq_one_letter_code
_entity_poly.pdbx_strand_id
1 'polypeptide(L)'
;MTRLAFMLVIGGILCGLPLLVDDSISASQGRNSPAYRFEELVDGVHFAIGTGAMTVMSNAMVIVNDDHVMLVDTSVTPAAARALVSQIEAELTDKPIRYVFNSHYHFDHAHGNQIFDDDVEIIGHDYVRQQLLSNVLDQRTNKSFTEVIPSQLDQLRQQIDRTTDAADRARLQANLRVGEAHWNALQETAPTPPN
;
A
#
# COMPACT_ATOMS: atom_id res chain seq x y z
N MET A 1 -15.43 -19.45 58.49
CA MET A 1 -16.79 -19.40 57.92
C MET A 1 -17.12 -17.96 57.59
N THR A 2 -16.96 -17.56 56.33
CA THR A 2 -17.46 -16.27 55.84
C THR A 2 -17.83 -16.45 54.38
N ARG A 3 -19.08 -16.14 54.06
CA ARG A 3 -19.76 -16.40 52.79
C ARG A 3 -19.45 -15.31 51.76
N LEU A 4 -19.24 -15.78 50.52
CA LEU A 4 -19.69 -15.27 49.21
C LEU A 4 -19.98 -13.76 49.03
N ALA A 5 -19.34 -13.19 48.01
CA ALA A 5 -19.99 -12.28 47.07
C ALA A 5 -19.35 -12.45 45.68
N PHE A 6 -20.06 -13.13 44.77
CA PHE A 6 -19.72 -13.19 43.35
C PHE A 6 -20.33 -11.95 42.70
N MET A 7 -19.50 -10.99 42.29
CA MET A 7 -19.93 -9.82 41.54
C MET A 7 -19.78 -10.13 40.05
N LEU A 8 -20.91 -10.42 39.40
CA LEU A 8 -21.01 -10.58 37.96
C LEU A 8 -20.86 -9.19 37.31
N VAL A 9 -19.67 -8.87 36.81
CA VAL A 9 -19.45 -7.70 35.95
C VAL A 9 -19.70 -8.14 34.51
N ILE A 10 -20.90 -7.88 34.00
CA ILE A 10 -21.18 -7.87 32.56
C ILE A 10 -20.61 -6.55 32.03
N GLY A 11 -19.31 -6.55 31.74
CA GLY A 11 -18.63 -5.46 31.04
C GLY A 11 -18.60 -5.77 29.55
N GLY A 12 -19.49 -5.14 28.79
CA GLY A 12 -19.39 -5.13 27.33
C GLY A 12 -18.08 -4.45 26.92
N ILE A 13 -17.14 -5.23 26.40
CA ILE A 13 -15.91 -4.72 25.79
C ILE A 13 -16.31 -4.14 24.43
N LEU A 14 -16.61 -2.84 24.41
CA LEU A 14 -16.57 -2.04 23.20
C LEU A 14 -15.08 -1.90 22.85
N CYS A 15 -14.60 -2.78 21.99
CA CYS A 15 -13.22 -2.79 21.51
C CYS A 15 -13.02 -1.65 20.51
N GLY A 16 -12.78 -0.45 21.02
CA GLY A 16 -12.27 0.68 20.26
C GLY A 16 -10.85 0.98 20.74
N LEU A 17 -9.87 0.16 20.34
CA LEU A 17 -8.48 0.60 20.40
C LEU A 17 -8.31 1.63 19.27
N PRO A 18 -7.98 2.89 19.56
CA PRO A 18 -7.46 3.76 18.51
C PRO A 18 -6.12 3.18 18.08
N LEU A 19 -5.96 2.93 16.77
CA LEU A 19 -4.64 2.83 16.17
C LEU A 19 -3.90 4.11 16.55
N LEU A 20 -2.91 4.00 17.44
CA LEU A 20 -1.91 5.04 17.63
C LEU A 20 -1.08 5.06 16.35
N VAL A 21 -1.54 5.82 15.36
CA VAL A 21 -0.64 6.32 14.32
C VAL A 21 0.28 7.30 15.04
N ASP A 22 1.57 6.98 15.04
CA ASP A 22 2.60 7.87 15.56
C ASP A 22 2.54 9.20 14.78
N ASP A 23 2.16 10.27 15.48
CA ASP A 23 2.01 11.63 14.94
C ASP A 23 3.35 12.23 14.46
N SER A 24 4.47 11.56 14.73
CA SER A 24 5.81 11.98 14.31
C SER A 24 6.05 11.90 12.79
N ILE A 25 5.17 11.26 12.01
CA ILE A 25 5.32 11.12 10.54
C ILE A 25 4.74 12.32 9.77
N SER A 26 3.96 13.22 10.39
CA SER A 26 3.09 14.14 9.62
C SER A 26 3.66 15.53 9.27
N ALA A 27 4.92 15.86 9.59
CA ALA A 27 5.38 17.25 9.48
C ALA A 27 6.37 17.57 8.34
N SER A 28 6.80 16.64 7.49
CA SER A 28 7.77 16.96 6.42
C SER A 28 7.65 16.17 5.12
N GLN A 29 6.43 15.83 4.68
CA GLN A 29 6.24 15.20 3.37
C GLN A 29 6.36 16.25 2.25
N GLY A 30 7.59 16.60 1.88
CA GLY A 30 7.90 17.41 0.70
C GLY A 30 7.58 16.66 -0.60
N ARG A 31 7.55 17.38 -1.73
CA ARG A 31 7.30 16.82 -3.09
C ARG A 31 8.22 15.67 -3.50
N ASN A 32 9.30 15.40 -2.77
CA ASN A 32 10.34 14.41 -3.06
C ASN A 32 10.50 13.36 -1.94
N SER A 33 9.47 13.14 -1.13
CA SER A 33 9.58 12.16 -0.05
C SER A 33 9.49 10.74 -0.64
N PRO A 34 10.36 9.80 -0.23
CA PRO A 34 10.35 8.43 -0.75
C PRO A 34 9.01 7.77 -0.43
N ALA A 35 8.48 6.98 -1.36
CA ALA A 35 7.22 6.26 -1.16
C ALA A 35 7.38 5.05 -0.22
N TYR A 36 8.55 4.43 -0.26
CA TYR A 36 8.92 3.31 0.60
C TYR A 36 10.14 3.66 1.46
N ARG A 37 10.17 3.11 2.67
CA ARG A 37 11.38 2.95 3.48
C ARG A 37 11.75 1.48 3.46
N PHE A 38 13.02 1.17 3.20
CA PHE A 38 13.52 -0.20 3.30
C PHE A 38 14.06 -0.47 4.70
N GLU A 39 13.69 -1.63 5.25
CA GLU A 39 14.21 -2.16 6.50
C GLU A 39 14.89 -3.50 6.21
N GLU A 40 16.21 -3.55 6.34
CA GLU A 40 16.95 -4.80 6.19
C GLU A 40 16.68 -5.73 7.38
N LEU A 41 16.19 -6.93 7.09
CA LEU A 41 15.86 -7.94 8.09
C LEU A 41 17.06 -8.86 8.34
N VAL A 42 17.71 -9.26 7.26
CA VAL A 42 18.97 -10.00 7.17
C VAL A 42 19.66 -9.60 5.86
N ASP A 43 20.93 -9.96 5.71
CA ASP A 43 21.72 -9.65 4.51
C ASP A 43 20.96 -9.96 3.22
N GLY A 44 20.75 -8.92 2.41
CA GLY A 44 20.05 -8.99 1.11
C GLY A 44 18.52 -9.16 1.19
N VAL A 45 17.90 -9.14 2.36
CA VAL A 45 16.44 -9.26 2.52
C VAL A 45 15.88 -8.02 3.20
N HIS A 46 15.07 -7.27 2.46
CA HIS A 46 14.51 -6.01 2.91
C HIS A 46 12.99 -6.04 2.93
N PHE A 47 12.40 -5.38 3.92
CA PHE A 47 10.98 -5.07 3.98
C PHE A 47 10.75 -3.64 3.48
N ALA A 48 9.91 -3.49 2.44
CA ALA A 48 9.55 -2.20 1.86
C ALA A 48 8.26 -1.69 2.51
N ILE A 49 8.36 -0.61 3.27
CA ILE A 49 7.28 -0.08 4.10
C ILE A 49 6.81 1.25 3.54
N GLY A 50 5.50 1.40 3.30
CA GLY A 50 4.92 2.66 2.86
C GLY A 50 5.15 3.81 3.84
N THR A 51 5.64 4.95 3.35
CA THR A 51 5.90 6.15 4.18
C THR A 51 4.70 7.08 4.32
N GLY A 52 3.67 6.87 3.50
CA GLY A 52 2.54 7.78 3.33
C GLY A 52 2.76 8.91 2.32
N ALA A 53 3.95 9.03 1.72
CA ALA A 53 4.20 9.98 0.62
C ALA A 53 3.38 9.66 -0.63
N MET A 54 3.00 8.38 -0.79
CA MET A 54 2.11 7.85 -1.81
C MET A 54 1.27 6.73 -1.21
N THR A 55 0.07 6.52 -1.74
CA THR A 55 -0.77 5.36 -1.39
C THR A 55 -0.18 4.08 -1.98
N VAL A 56 0.37 3.22 -1.11
CA VAL A 56 0.92 1.90 -1.49
C VAL A 56 0.07 0.71 -0.98
N MET A 57 -0.68 0.93 0.10
CA MET A 57 -1.65 0.04 0.78
C MET A 57 -1.14 -1.28 1.35
N SER A 58 -0.06 -1.83 0.82
CA SER A 58 0.60 -3.02 1.34
C SER A 58 2.09 -2.75 1.53
N ASN A 59 2.76 -3.66 2.23
CA ASN A 59 4.20 -3.74 2.25
C ASN A 59 4.65 -4.79 1.22
N ALA A 60 5.87 -4.66 0.74
CA ALA A 60 6.52 -5.62 -0.14
C ALA A 60 7.80 -6.18 0.50
N MET A 61 8.32 -7.28 -0.01
CA MET A 61 9.65 -7.78 0.34
C MET A 61 10.57 -7.72 -0.87
N VAL A 62 11.80 -7.29 -0.66
CA VAL A 62 12.84 -7.21 -1.69
C VAL A 62 13.97 -8.14 -1.30
N ILE A 63 14.26 -9.12 -2.13
CA ILE A 63 15.33 -10.09 -1.93
C ILE A 63 16.39 -9.85 -3.00
N VAL A 64 17.54 -9.33 -2.58
CA VAL A 64 18.69 -9.04 -3.44
C VAL A 64 19.61 -10.27 -3.43
N ASN A 65 19.54 -11.06 -4.50
CA ASN A 65 20.43 -12.20 -4.73
C ASN A 65 21.73 -11.75 -5.43
N ASP A 66 22.62 -12.69 -5.74
CA ASP A 66 23.94 -12.39 -6.35
C ASP A 66 23.84 -11.67 -7.69
N ASP A 67 22.87 -12.04 -8.55
CA ASP A 67 22.75 -11.57 -9.94
C ASP A 67 21.38 -10.96 -10.28
N HIS A 68 20.42 -10.98 -9.36
CA HIS A 68 19.08 -10.47 -9.58
C HIS A 68 18.38 -10.04 -8.29
N VAL A 69 17.23 -9.38 -8.45
CA VAL A 69 16.27 -9.12 -7.38
C VAL A 69 15.02 -9.97 -7.57
N MET A 70 14.51 -10.52 -6.48
CA MET A 70 13.16 -11.07 -6.38
C MET A 70 12.31 -10.12 -5.55
N LEU A 71 11.17 -9.71 -6.11
CA LEU A 71 10.18 -8.86 -5.45
C LEU A 71 9.00 -9.71 -4.98
N VAL A 72 8.54 -9.51 -3.75
CA VAL A 72 7.30 -10.11 -3.24
C VAL A 72 6.24 -9.02 -3.16
N ASP A 73 5.19 -9.19 -3.96
CA ASP A 73 4.06 -8.28 -4.17
C ASP A 73 4.43 -6.92 -4.79
N THR A 74 3.49 -6.35 -5.56
CA THR A 74 3.73 -5.22 -6.47
C THR A 74 2.94 -3.96 -6.11
N SER A 75 2.39 -3.91 -4.90
CA SER A 75 1.59 -2.78 -4.41
C SER A 75 0.29 -2.52 -5.18
N VAL A 76 -0.42 -1.48 -4.78
CA VAL A 76 -1.83 -1.21 -5.16
C VAL A 76 -2.05 -0.64 -6.56
N THR A 77 -1.05 0.01 -7.16
CA THR A 77 -1.20 0.63 -8.49
C THR A 77 0.09 0.53 -9.28
N PRO A 78 0.04 0.70 -10.61
CA PRO A 78 1.22 0.75 -11.47
C PRO A 78 2.18 1.87 -11.07
N ALA A 79 1.66 3.02 -10.65
CA ALA A 79 2.47 4.12 -10.15
C ALA A 79 3.19 3.74 -8.84
N ALA A 80 2.51 3.04 -7.93
CA ALA A 80 3.09 2.55 -6.69
C ALA A 80 4.22 1.54 -6.94
N ALA A 81 4.03 0.64 -7.89
CA ALA A 81 5.02 -0.34 -8.32
C ALA A 81 6.25 0.33 -8.96
N ARG A 82 6.05 1.32 -9.86
CA ARG A 82 7.16 2.05 -10.49
C ARG A 82 8.03 2.78 -9.46
N ALA A 83 7.41 3.39 -8.45
CA ALA A 83 8.18 4.03 -7.38
C ALA A 83 8.96 3.01 -6.56
N LEU A 84 8.38 1.83 -6.28
CA LEU A 84 9.06 0.76 -5.57
C LEU A 84 10.30 0.31 -6.33
N VAL A 85 10.16 -0.02 -7.61
CA VAL A 85 11.27 -0.43 -8.49
C VAL A 85 12.33 0.66 -8.56
N SER A 86 11.95 1.91 -8.83
CA SER A 86 12.89 3.02 -8.92
C SER A 86 13.66 3.26 -7.60
N GLN A 87 13.01 3.06 -6.45
CA GLN A 87 13.67 3.18 -5.15
C GLN A 87 14.57 1.99 -4.84
N ILE A 88 14.20 0.76 -5.22
CA ILE A 88 15.08 -0.41 -5.12
C ILE A 88 16.38 -0.14 -5.90
N GLU A 89 16.25 0.33 -7.14
CA GLU A 89 17.38 0.69 -8.00
C GLU A 89 18.28 1.78 -7.41
N ALA A 90 17.67 2.79 -6.78
CA ALA A 90 18.39 3.94 -6.24
C ALA A 90 19.06 3.66 -4.88
N GLU A 91 18.44 2.82 -4.03
CA GLU A 91 18.82 2.68 -2.62
C GLU A 91 19.45 1.32 -2.28
N LEU A 92 19.10 0.25 -3.00
CA LEU A 92 19.49 -1.11 -2.64
C LEU A 92 20.48 -1.73 -3.61
N THR A 93 20.23 -1.68 -4.93
CA THR A 93 21.03 -2.44 -5.91
C THR A 93 20.73 -2.04 -7.36
N ASP A 94 21.70 -2.16 -8.25
CA ASP A 94 21.54 -2.01 -9.71
C ASP A 94 21.22 -3.32 -10.44
N LYS A 95 21.09 -4.42 -9.69
CA LYS A 95 20.73 -5.74 -10.23
C LYS A 95 19.30 -5.74 -10.78
N PRO A 96 19.04 -6.42 -11.91
CA PRO A 96 17.72 -6.46 -12.50
C PRO A 96 16.73 -7.24 -11.63
N ILE A 97 15.48 -6.79 -11.56
CA ILE A 97 14.38 -7.62 -11.06
C ILE A 97 14.10 -8.70 -12.09
N ARG A 98 14.22 -9.96 -11.69
CA ARG A 98 13.96 -11.13 -12.57
C ARG A 98 12.70 -11.88 -12.17
N TYR A 99 12.32 -11.79 -10.90
CA TYR A 99 11.20 -12.54 -10.34
C TYR A 99 10.30 -11.62 -9.54
N VAL A 100 8.99 -11.79 -9.74
CA VAL A 100 7.95 -11.22 -8.89
C VAL A 100 7.14 -12.36 -8.33
N PHE A 101 6.97 -12.45 -7.02
CA PHE A 101 6.09 -13.42 -6.39
C PHE A 101 4.85 -12.72 -5.84
N ASN A 102 3.66 -13.11 -6.30
CA ASN A 102 2.41 -12.64 -5.71
C ASN A 102 1.96 -13.58 -4.60
N SER A 103 1.87 -13.06 -3.38
CA SER A 103 1.37 -13.80 -2.23
C SER A 103 -0.10 -14.19 -2.41
N HIS A 104 -0.91 -13.31 -3.00
CA HIS A 104 -2.30 -13.54 -3.40
C HIS A 104 -2.75 -12.50 -4.44
N TYR A 105 -4.01 -12.60 -4.90
CA TYR A 105 -4.51 -11.84 -6.06
C TYR A 105 -5.13 -10.47 -5.74
N HIS A 106 -5.17 -10.07 -4.46
CA HIS A 106 -5.85 -8.82 -4.11
C HIS A 106 -5.11 -7.60 -4.67
N PHE A 107 -5.90 -6.54 -4.82
CA PHE A 107 -5.53 -5.33 -5.53
C PHE A 107 -4.26 -4.67 -4.98
N ASP A 108 -4.07 -4.69 -3.66
CA ASP A 108 -2.93 -4.15 -2.97
C ASP A 108 -1.65 -4.97 -3.13
N HIS A 109 -1.72 -6.20 -3.67
CA HIS A 109 -0.57 -7.09 -3.82
C HIS A 109 -0.17 -7.39 -5.27
N ALA A 110 -1.11 -7.27 -6.21
CA ALA A 110 -0.90 -7.73 -7.59
C ALA A 110 -1.21 -6.69 -8.69
N HIS A 111 -1.83 -5.55 -8.36
CA HIS A 111 -2.19 -4.57 -9.41
C HIS A 111 -1.02 -3.73 -9.92
N GLY A 112 0.16 -3.87 -9.32
CA GLY A 112 1.41 -3.36 -9.90
C GLY A 112 2.02 -4.24 -10.99
N ASN A 113 1.59 -5.51 -11.14
CA ASN A 113 2.24 -6.50 -12.01
C ASN A 113 2.43 -6.04 -13.46
N GLN A 114 1.54 -5.21 -13.97
CA GLN A 114 1.54 -4.74 -15.36
C GLN A 114 2.74 -3.87 -15.76
N ILE A 115 3.58 -3.47 -14.80
CA ILE A 115 4.77 -2.66 -15.12
C ILE A 115 5.95 -3.51 -15.58
N PHE A 116 5.87 -4.83 -15.37
CA PHE A 116 6.94 -5.76 -15.70
C PHE A 116 6.74 -6.29 -17.12
N ASP A 117 7.83 -6.30 -17.89
CA ASP A 117 7.87 -6.82 -19.25
C ASP A 117 8.01 -8.36 -19.23
N ASP A 118 7.95 -8.98 -20.42
CA ASP A 118 7.98 -10.44 -20.61
C ASP A 118 9.29 -11.11 -20.14
N ASP A 119 10.34 -10.35 -19.83
CA ASP A 119 11.62 -10.86 -19.33
C ASP A 119 11.67 -11.01 -17.80
N VAL A 120 10.58 -10.68 -17.11
CA VAL A 120 10.36 -10.90 -15.68
C VAL A 120 9.33 -12.02 -15.47
N GLU A 121 9.72 -13.03 -14.69
CA GLU A 121 8.83 -14.13 -14.35
C GLU A 121 7.97 -13.76 -13.14
N ILE A 122 6.66 -13.69 -13.35
CA ILE A 122 5.67 -13.42 -12.31
C ILE A 122 5.14 -14.77 -11.82
N ILE A 123 5.53 -15.13 -10.61
CA ILE A 123 5.24 -16.39 -9.95
C ILE A 123 4.07 -16.21 -8.99
N GLY A 124 3.13 -17.14 -9.00
CA GLY A 124 2.04 -17.19 -8.04
C GLY A 124 1.31 -18.52 -8.10
N HIS A 125 0.48 -18.81 -7.10
CA HIS A 125 -0.36 -20.00 -7.12
C HIS A 125 -1.34 -19.95 -8.31
N ASP A 126 -1.72 -21.11 -8.89
CA ASP A 126 -2.66 -21.19 -10.03
C ASP A 126 -3.96 -20.41 -9.79
N TYR A 127 -4.44 -20.42 -8.55
CA TYR A 127 -5.61 -19.65 -8.13
C TYR A 127 -5.41 -18.14 -8.28
N VAL A 128 -4.21 -17.61 -7.98
CA VAL A 128 -3.89 -16.19 -8.19
C VAL A 128 -4.02 -15.83 -9.65
N ARG A 129 -3.44 -16.65 -10.54
CA ARG A 129 -3.56 -16.51 -11.98
C ARG A 129 -5.01 -16.57 -12.46
N GLN A 130 -5.78 -17.56 -12.01
CA GLN A 130 -7.20 -17.69 -12.36
C GLN A 130 -8.01 -16.45 -11.93
N GLN A 131 -7.74 -15.93 -10.74
CA GLN A 131 -8.41 -14.72 -10.26
C GLN A 131 -8.02 -13.51 -11.10
N LEU A 132 -6.74 -13.24 -11.34
CA LEU A 132 -6.29 -12.08 -12.12
C LEU A 132 -6.72 -12.13 -13.60
N LEU A 133 -7.02 -13.31 -14.14
CA LEU A 133 -7.66 -13.49 -15.45
C LEU A 133 -9.18 -13.26 -15.42
N SER A 134 -9.78 -13.21 -14.23
CA SER A 134 -11.19 -12.87 -14.03
C SER A 134 -11.36 -11.37 -13.81
N ASN A 135 -12.59 -10.93 -13.52
CA ASN A 135 -12.89 -9.52 -13.29
C ASN A 135 -12.61 -9.08 -11.85
N VAL A 136 -11.34 -9.06 -11.45
CA VAL A 136 -10.89 -8.66 -10.09
C VAL A 136 -11.23 -7.21 -9.75
N LEU A 137 -11.30 -6.34 -10.75
CA LEU A 137 -11.68 -4.93 -10.56
C LEU A 137 -13.12 -4.79 -10.07
N ASP A 138 -14.01 -5.72 -10.46
CA ASP A 138 -15.41 -5.74 -10.02
C ASP A 138 -15.65 -6.50 -8.71
N GLN A 139 -14.61 -7.12 -8.13
CA GLN A 139 -14.76 -7.82 -6.85
C GLN A 139 -14.96 -6.83 -5.71
N ARG A 140 -15.69 -7.28 -4.68
CA ARG A 140 -15.99 -6.48 -3.48
C ARG A 140 -14.73 -5.93 -2.82
N THR A 141 -13.67 -6.73 -2.77
CA THR A 141 -12.39 -6.34 -2.16
C THR A 141 -11.76 -5.15 -2.87
N ASN A 142 -11.81 -5.07 -4.20
CA ASN A 142 -11.36 -3.87 -4.92
C ASN A 142 -12.36 -2.70 -4.77
N LYS A 143 -13.65 -2.93 -5.04
CA LYS A 143 -14.68 -1.89 -5.04
C LYS A 143 -14.84 -1.16 -3.72
N SER A 144 -14.79 -1.90 -2.61
CA SER A 144 -14.94 -1.30 -1.27
C SER A 144 -13.85 -0.28 -0.92
N PHE A 145 -12.70 -0.33 -1.59
CA PHE A 145 -11.63 0.65 -1.42
C PHE A 145 -11.62 1.72 -2.51
N THR A 146 -12.01 1.40 -3.75
CA THR A 146 -11.88 2.33 -4.88
C THR A 146 -13.11 3.22 -5.07
N GLU A 147 -14.32 2.71 -4.89
CA GLU A 147 -15.56 3.47 -5.17
C GLU A 147 -15.80 4.63 -4.19
N VAL A 148 -15.21 4.56 -2.99
CA VAL A 148 -15.34 5.62 -1.97
C VAL A 148 -14.43 6.81 -2.24
N ILE A 149 -13.36 6.64 -3.03
CA ILE A 149 -12.30 7.64 -3.21
C ILE A 149 -12.84 8.99 -3.72
N PRO A 150 -13.69 9.08 -4.76
CA PRO A 150 -14.20 10.37 -5.22
C PRO A 150 -14.89 11.18 -4.10
N SER A 151 -15.69 10.50 -3.27
CA SER A 151 -16.36 11.15 -2.15
C SER A 151 -15.39 11.63 -1.07
N GLN A 152 -14.30 10.90 -0.82
CA GLN A 152 -13.24 11.31 0.10
C GLN A 152 -12.47 12.53 -0.41
N LEU A 153 -12.19 12.59 -1.72
CA LEU A 153 -11.55 13.75 -2.33
C LEU A 153 -12.43 15.00 -2.22
N ASP A 154 -13.73 14.87 -2.45
CA ASP A 154 -14.68 15.99 -2.29
C ASP A 154 -14.79 16.44 -0.83
N GLN A 155 -14.76 15.50 0.12
CA GLN A 155 -14.72 15.82 1.55
C GLN A 155 -13.44 16.57 1.92
N LEU A 156 -12.28 16.15 1.43
CA LEU A 156 -11.00 16.84 1.65
C LEU A 156 -11.04 18.27 1.10
N ARG A 157 -11.57 18.47 -0.12
CA ARG A 157 -11.75 19.81 -0.71
C ARG A 157 -12.62 20.70 0.17
N GLN A 158 -13.77 20.20 0.63
CA GLN A 158 -14.65 20.95 1.53
C GLN A 158 -13.99 21.27 2.87
N GLN A 159 -13.17 20.36 3.41
CA GLN A 159 -12.43 20.61 4.66
C GLN A 159 -11.37 21.70 4.47
N ILE A 160 -10.64 21.69 3.35
CA ILE A 160 -9.65 22.72 2.99
C ILE A 160 -10.31 24.10 2.97
N ASP A 161 -11.50 24.22 2.35
CA ASP A 161 -12.23 25.49 2.24
C ASP A 161 -12.69 26.04 3.60
N ARG A 162 -13.05 25.14 4.54
CA ARG A 162 -13.53 25.51 5.88
C ARG A 162 -12.41 25.74 6.90
N THR A 163 -11.23 25.20 6.65
CA THR A 163 -10.10 25.23 7.58
C THR A 163 -9.44 26.61 7.59
N THR A 164 -9.34 27.23 8.76
CA THR A 164 -8.69 28.54 8.93
C THR A 164 -7.24 28.45 9.37
N ASP A 165 -6.85 27.35 10.03
CA ASP A 165 -5.46 27.12 10.41
C ASP A 165 -4.59 26.77 9.19
N ALA A 166 -3.44 27.44 9.07
CA ALA A 166 -2.58 27.31 7.91
C ALA A 166 -1.86 25.96 7.85
N ALA A 167 -1.47 25.40 9.00
CA ALA A 167 -0.78 24.12 9.07
C ALA A 167 -1.73 22.96 8.75
N ASP A 168 -2.93 22.98 9.33
CA ASP A 168 -3.99 22.01 9.03
C ASP A 168 -4.39 22.07 7.55
N ARG A 169 -4.54 23.28 6.99
CA ARG A 169 -4.83 23.46 5.56
C ARG A 169 -3.72 22.86 4.69
N ALA A 170 -2.45 23.09 5.03
CA ALA A 170 -1.32 22.54 4.28
C ALA A 170 -1.30 21.00 4.33
N ARG A 171 -1.59 20.40 5.49
CA ARG A 171 -1.73 18.95 5.66
C ARG A 171 -2.87 18.39 4.81
N LEU A 172 -4.06 18.99 4.87
CA LEU A 172 -5.21 18.56 4.07
C LEU A 172 -4.93 18.67 2.56
N GLN A 173 -4.26 19.72 2.12
CA GLN A 173 -3.82 19.87 0.73
C GLN A 173 -2.80 18.81 0.33
N ALA A 174 -1.90 18.39 1.24
CA ALA A 174 -0.99 17.27 0.98
C ALA A 174 -1.76 15.95 0.82
N ASN A 175 -2.71 15.67 1.71
CA ASN A 175 -3.57 14.49 1.63
C ASN A 175 -4.41 14.48 0.34
N LEU A 176 -4.96 15.63 -0.07
CA LEU A 176 -5.70 15.76 -1.30
C LEU A 176 -4.82 15.42 -2.52
N ARG A 177 -3.58 15.93 -2.57
CA ARG A 177 -2.65 15.60 -3.67
C ARG A 177 -2.34 14.11 -3.74
N VAL A 178 -2.08 13.46 -2.60
CA VAL A 178 -1.83 12.01 -2.54
C VAL A 178 -3.06 11.24 -3.01
N GLY A 179 -4.25 11.63 -2.54
CA GLY A 179 -5.51 11.00 -2.94
C GLY A 179 -5.84 11.18 -4.42
N GLU A 180 -5.64 12.36 -4.98
CA GLU A 180 -5.84 12.63 -6.41
C GLU A 180 -4.85 11.86 -7.28
N ALA A 181 -3.57 11.80 -6.87
CA ALA A 181 -2.57 10.99 -7.56
C ALA A 181 -2.92 9.50 -7.54
N HIS A 182 -3.37 8.99 -6.39
CA HIS A 182 -3.83 7.61 -6.25
C HIS A 182 -5.07 7.32 -7.12
N TRP A 183 -6.05 8.22 -7.12
CA TRP A 183 -7.25 8.09 -7.96
C TRP A 183 -6.92 8.02 -9.46
N ASN A 184 -5.98 8.85 -9.91
CA ASN A 184 -5.50 8.84 -11.29
C ASN A 184 -4.76 7.53 -11.61
N ALA A 185 -3.86 7.08 -10.72
CA ALA A 185 -3.11 5.85 -10.90
C ALA A 185 -4.01 4.60 -10.95
N LEU A 186 -5.14 4.60 -10.23
CA LEU A 186 -6.13 3.52 -10.32
C LEU A 186 -6.73 3.40 -11.73
N GLN A 187 -6.87 4.50 -12.48
CA GLN A 187 -7.40 4.47 -13.85
C GLN A 187 -6.45 3.77 -14.84
N GLU A 188 -5.17 3.66 -14.49
CA GLU A 188 -4.16 2.95 -15.30
C GLU A 188 -4.16 1.43 -15.02
N THR A 189 -4.92 0.96 -14.02
CA THR A 189 -4.83 -0.42 -13.55
C THR A 189 -5.42 -1.40 -14.57
N ALA A 190 -4.57 -2.31 -15.03
CA ALA A 190 -4.84 -3.42 -15.91
C ALA A 190 -4.21 -4.68 -15.26
N PRO A 191 -4.98 -5.46 -14.48
CA PRO A 191 -4.46 -6.62 -13.76
C PRO A 191 -3.71 -7.59 -14.68
N THR A 192 -2.44 -7.87 -14.34
CA THR A 192 -1.59 -8.81 -15.08
C THR A 192 -1.36 -10.06 -14.22
N PRO A 193 -1.72 -11.26 -14.71
CA PRO A 193 -1.57 -12.49 -13.95
C PRO A 193 -0.11 -12.99 -13.95
N PRO A 194 0.23 -13.90 -13.01
CA PRO A 194 1.39 -14.78 -13.13
C PRO A 194 1.51 -15.44 -14.51
N ASN A 195 2.73 -15.54 -15.04
CA ASN A 195 3.05 -16.00 -16.40
C ASN A 195 3.62 -17.43 -16.46
#